data_AF-R5HY52-F1
#
_entry.id   AF-R5HY52-F1
#
_cell.length_a   1.000
_cell.length_b   1.000
_cell.length_c   1.000
_cell.angle_alpha   90.00
_cell.angle_beta   90.00
_cell.angle_gamma   90.00
#
_symmetry.space_group_name_H-M   'P 1'
#
loop_
_entity.id
_entity.type
_entity.pdbx_description
1 polymer ?
#
loop_
_entity_poly.entity_id
_entity_poly.type
_entity_poly.pdbx_seq_one_letter_code
_entity_poly.pdbx_strand_id
1 'polypeptide(L)'
;MAQKQDGKKKKAPKNRKKAMREGYLSFDIVEVKQLSESDSPNAEAYGYLYQAVTTQAGTDKGIDDVYPETAQETEQMRALVDKARKARVDMSDQYLKICLDELDEILDWSSTRHWNFQWQVILGVILTVAFLSWRVDQKQESVENRQENVAAVEGWEETDTVLNWDTTPEDLYSPAGFVKYANLSAKNYKLLSLYEQKSSYASAMEAADEYAAKADTAQSRDVRKSLEERRDESLAHAKECRKEFDRINKMDFKDIKKMALDEYGSWVKSAKAEKRAVRAWNIFFIILIPVYIFAERPYGYTMTRTRAESSTLRGISKFTYTLSAMMLGSAASIGWIRTVTKYSDGRTESSYDAGTNAPVMIMKAGLYIAAFALICVVSCILMLYMTIQGLRRNYNWAPLMAKAKVAASSAASKVKKD
;
A
#
# COMPACT_ATOMS: atom_id res chain seq x y z
N MET A 1 -30.33 3.21 -21.20
CA MET A 1 -30.38 2.26 -22.33
C MET A 1 -30.68 0.89 -21.77
N ALA A 2 -31.87 0.37 -22.06
CA ALA A 2 -32.33 -0.95 -21.64
C ALA A 2 -31.52 -2.03 -22.36
N GLN A 3 -30.78 -2.85 -21.62
CA GLN A 3 -30.17 -4.07 -22.17
C GLN A 3 -31.14 -5.23 -21.96
N LYS A 4 -31.56 -5.82 -23.09
CA LYS A 4 -32.30 -7.07 -23.20
C LYS A 4 -31.61 -8.17 -22.38
N GLN A 5 -32.35 -8.78 -21.45
CA GLN A 5 -31.94 -9.97 -20.73
C GLN A 5 -32.02 -11.19 -21.67
N ASP A 6 -30.84 -11.68 -22.08
CA ASP A 6 -30.72 -13.04 -22.61
C ASP A 6 -30.94 -14.03 -21.46
N GLY A 7 -32.05 -14.77 -21.51
CA GLY A 7 -32.38 -15.90 -20.64
C GLY A 7 -31.47 -17.11 -20.83
N LYS A 8 -30.15 -16.94 -20.82
CA LYS A 8 -29.21 -18.06 -20.70
C LYS A 8 -29.11 -18.44 -19.23
N LYS A 9 -29.68 -19.59 -18.85
CA LYS A 9 -29.43 -20.25 -17.56
C LYS A 9 -27.93 -20.20 -17.26
N LYS A 10 -27.51 -19.41 -16.27
CA LYS A 10 -26.13 -19.41 -15.79
C LYS A 10 -25.79 -20.85 -15.42
N LYS A 11 -24.71 -21.41 -16.00
CA LYS A 11 -24.28 -22.77 -15.66
C LYS A 11 -24.05 -22.85 -14.15
N ALA A 12 -24.71 -23.80 -13.49
CA ALA A 12 -24.58 -24.03 -12.06
C ALA A 12 -23.10 -24.12 -11.66
N PRO A 13 -22.64 -23.38 -10.64
CA PRO A 13 -21.28 -23.49 -10.16
C PRO A 13 -21.02 -24.91 -9.64
N LYS A 14 -19.86 -25.50 -9.97
CA LYS A 14 -19.47 -26.84 -9.50
C LYS A 14 -19.33 -26.97 -7.96
N ASN A 15 -19.30 -25.85 -7.23
CA ASN A 15 -19.11 -25.81 -5.78
C ASN A 15 -20.30 -25.09 -5.12
N ARG A 16 -20.99 -25.77 -4.19
CA ARG A 16 -22.15 -25.27 -3.44
C ARG A 16 -21.86 -23.95 -2.71
N LYS A 17 -20.70 -23.81 -2.07
CA LYS A 17 -20.28 -22.56 -1.40
C LYS A 17 -20.06 -21.41 -2.39
N LYS A 18 -19.65 -21.72 -3.62
CA LYS A 18 -19.51 -20.74 -4.69
C LYS A 18 -20.88 -20.32 -5.23
N ALA A 19 -21.81 -21.27 -5.40
CA ALA A 19 -23.19 -21.02 -5.78
C ALA A 19 -23.89 -20.04 -4.81
N MET A 20 -23.77 -20.29 -3.50
CA MET A 20 -24.32 -19.41 -2.45
C MET A 20 -23.70 -18.00 -2.48
N ARG A 21 -22.38 -17.92 -2.66
CA ARG A 21 -21.68 -16.62 -2.78
C ARG A 21 -22.07 -15.83 -4.03
N GLU A 22 -22.46 -16.52 -5.10
CA GLU A 22 -22.84 -15.93 -6.39
C GLU A 22 -24.35 -15.68 -6.50
N GLY A 23 -25.15 -16.08 -5.51
CA GLY A 23 -26.60 -15.89 -5.50
C GLY A 23 -27.33 -16.82 -6.46
N TYR A 24 -26.76 -18.00 -6.73
CA TYR A 24 -27.37 -18.96 -7.64
C TYR A 24 -28.61 -19.60 -6.99
N LEU A 25 -29.68 -19.74 -7.77
CA LEU A 25 -30.82 -20.61 -7.48
C LEU A 25 -30.92 -21.70 -8.53
N SER A 26 -31.24 -22.91 -8.10
CA SER A 26 -31.38 -24.06 -8.98
C SER A 26 -32.77 -24.17 -9.63
N PHE A 27 -33.80 -23.58 -9.01
CA PHE A 27 -35.18 -23.57 -9.51
C PHE A 27 -35.57 -22.28 -10.23
N ASP A 28 -36.64 -22.34 -11.02
CA ASP A 28 -37.14 -21.22 -11.82
C ASP A 28 -38.25 -20.47 -11.06
N ILE A 29 -38.01 -19.18 -10.80
CA ILE A 29 -38.95 -18.31 -10.10
C ILE A 29 -40.24 -18.11 -10.92
N VAL A 30 -40.16 -18.17 -12.26
CA VAL A 30 -41.32 -18.05 -13.14
C VAL A 30 -42.22 -19.28 -13.00
N GLU A 31 -41.62 -20.47 -12.89
CA GLU A 31 -42.34 -21.72 -12.65
C GLU A 31 -43.00 -21.72 -11.27
N VAL A 32 -42.31 -21.25 -10.23
CA VAL A 32 -42.88 -21.07 -8.88
C VAL A 32 -44.10 -20.13 -8.91
N LYS A 33 -44.02 -19.02 -9.67
CA LYS A 33 -45.15 -18.09 -9.83
C LYS A 33 -46.33 -18.77 -10.53
N GLN A 34 -46.08 -19.45 -11.65
CA GLN A 34 -47.14 -20.16 -12.39
C GLN A 34 -47.83 -21.20 -11.52
N LEU A 35 -47.09 -21.96 -10.72
CA LEU A 35 -47.64 -22.96 -9.81
C LEU A 35 -48.43 -22.33 -8.66
N SER A 36 -48.08 -21.12 -8.22
CA SER A 36 -48.85 -20.37 -7.21
C SER A 36 -50.20 -19.86 -7.72
N GLU A 37 -50.30 -19.60 -9.04
CA GLU A 37 -51.53 -19.11 -9.70
C GLU A 37 -52.36 -20.27 -10.30
N SER A 38 -51.88 -21.51 -10.16
CA SER A 38 -52.53 -22.71 -10.69
C SER A 38 -53.53 -23.33 -9.71
N ASP A 39 -54.39 -24.24 -10.20
CA ASP A 39 -55.28 -25.07 -9.36
C ASP A 39 -54.54 -26.24 -8.66
N SER A 40 -53.22 -26.13 -8.48
CA SER A 40 -52.42 -27.14 -7.79
C SER A 40 -52.87 -27.29 -6.32
N PRO A 41 -52.90 -28.51 -5.76
CA PRO A 41 -53.14 -28.73 -4.34
C PRO A 41 -52.20 -27.93 -3.42
N ASN A 42 -51.00 -27.60 -3.92
CA ASN A 42 -49.98 -26.84 -3.21
C ASN A 42 -49.90 -25.36 -3.62
N ALA A 43 -50.87 -24.81 -4.34
CA ALA A 43 -50.82 -23.44 -4.86
C ALA A 43 -50.58 -22.40 -3.75
N GLU A 44 -51.21 -22.56 -2.58
CA GLU A 44 -50.97 -21.68 -1.42
C GLU A 44 -49.51 -21.75 -0.91
N ALA A 45 -48.93 -22.96 -0.86
CA ALA A 45 -47.54 -23.15 -0.47
C ALA A 45 -46.57 -22.50 -1.49
N TYR A 46 -46.84 -22.64 -2.79
CA TYR A 46 -46.09 -21.92 -3.83
C TYR A 46 -46.28 -20.40 -3.73
N GLY A 47 -47.45 -19.91 -3.31
CA GLY A 47 -47.70 -18.49 -3.08
C GLY A 47 -46.83 -17.89 -1.97
N TYR A 48 -46.73 -18.57 -0.82
CA TYR A 48 -45.80 -18.14 0.24
C TYR A 48 -44.33 -18.26 -0.18
N LEU A 49 -43.97 -19.28 -0.95
CA LEU A 49 -42.61 -19.43 -1.48
C LEU A 49 -42.27 -18.31 -2.47
N TYR A 50 -43.21 -17.96 -3.35
CA TYR A 50 -43.08 -16.84 -4.27
C TYR A 50 -42.90 -15.52 -3.51
N GLN A 51 -43.67 -15.28 -2.45
CA GLN A 51 -43.49 -14.12 -1.57
C GLN A 51 -42.13 -14.12 -0.87
N ALA A 52 -41.64 -15.28 -0.44
CA ALA A 52 -40.33 -15.42 0.19
C ALA A 52 -39.20 -15.03 -0.78
N VAL A 53 -39.31 -15.39 -2.06
CA VAL A 53 -38.29 -15.04 -3.06
C VAL A 53 -38.44 -13.63 -3.63
N THR A 54 -39.55 -12.95 -3.35
CA THR A 54 -39.87 -11.60 -3.85
C THR A 54 -40.01 -10.57 -2.74
N THR A 55 -39.49 -10.82 -1.53
CA THR A 55 -39.72 -9.95 -0.37
C THR A 55 -38.94 -8.62 -0.44
N GLN A 56 -39.36 -7.72 -1.34
CA GLN A 56 -39.58 -6.28 -1.16
C GLN A 56 -40.68 -5.84 -2.14
N ALA A 57 -41.77 -5.28 -1.62
CA ALA A 57 -42.68 -4.46 -2.41
C ALA A 57 -41.97 -3.15 -2.77
N GLY A 58 -41.60 -2.96 -4.04
CA GLY A 58 -41.20 -1.64 -4.57
C GLY A 58 -39.73 -1.41 -4.91
N THR A 59 -38.87 -2.43 -4.94
CA THR A 59 -37.56 -2.32 -5.63
C THR A 59 -37.58 -3.13 -6.91
N ASP A 60 -37.01 -2.58 -7.99
CA ASP A 60 -36.69 -3.28 -9.24
C ASP A 60 -35.58 -4.34 -9.03
N LYS A 61 -35.75 -5.21 -8.03
CA LYS A 61 -34.98 -6.44 -7.94
C LYS A 61 -35.53 -7.34 -9.04
N GLY A 62 -34.86 -7.30 -10.19
CA GLY A 62 -35.08 -8.27 -11.24
C GLY A 62 -34.97 -9.69 -10.69
N ILE A 63 -35.45 -10.66 -11.47
CA ILE A 63 -35.47 -12.11 -11.21
C ILE A 63 -34.08 -12.70 -10.85
N ASP A 64 -33.02 -11.88 -10.79
CA ASP A 64 -31.61 -12.25 -10.71
C ASP A 64 -30.98 -12.21 -9.30
N ASP A 65 -31.63 -11.70 -8.23
CA ASP A 65 -31.07 -11.76 -6.85
C ASP A 65 -32.13 -11.95 -5.74
N VAL A 66 -32.32 -13.20 -5.32
CA VAL A 66 -33.32 -13.67 -4.32
C VAL A 66 -32.76 -13.74 -2.90
N TYR A 67 -31.44 -13.58 -2.72
CA TYR A 67 -30.80 -13.80 -1.43
C TYR A 67 -31.07 -12.61 -0.49
N PRO A 68 -31.30 -12.84 0.82
CA PRO A 68 -31.48 -11.75 1.78
C PRO A 68 -30.19 -10.96 1.96
N GLU A 69 -30.31 -9.64 2.14
CA GLU A 69 -29.18 -8.71 2.30
C GLU A 69 -29.07 -8.17 3.74
N THR A 70 -30.11 -8.38 4.54
CA THR A 70 -30.17 -7.96 5.94
C THR A 70 -30.64 -9.10 6.86
N ALA A 71 -30.37 -8.95 8.16
CA ALA A 71 -30.88 -9.87 9.18
C ALA A 71 -32.41 -9.90 9.21
N GLN A 72 -33.05 -8.73 9.07
CA GLN A 72 -34.50 -8.61 9.07
C GLN A 72 -35.14 -9.29 7.86
N GLU A 73 -34.57 -9.12 6.66
CA GLU A 73 -35.02 -9.84 5.46
C GLU A 73 -34.85 -11.35 5.62
N THR A 74 -33.73 -11.80 6.22
CA THR A 74 -33.50 -13.22 6.50
C THR A 74 -34.58 -13.79 7.43
N GLU A 75 -34.99 -13.05 8.46
CA GLU A 75 -36.06 -13.47 9.37
C GLU A 75 -37.45 -13.48 8.71
N GLN A 76 -37.77 -12.46 7.90
CA GLN A 76 -39.04 -12.38 7.16
C GLN A 76 -39.17 -13.51 6.15
N MET A 77 -38.12 -13.76 5.38
CA MET A 77 -38.08 -14.83 4.40
C MET A 77 -38.20 -16.21 5.07
N ARG A 78 -37.53 -16.43 6.21
CA ARG A 78 -37.67 -17.66 7.00
C ARG A 78 -39.11 -17.89 7.49
N ALA A 79 -39.78 -16.84 7.96
CA ALA A 79 -41.18 -16.94 8.37
C ALA A 79 -42.13 -17.29 7.20
N LEU A 80 -41.84 -16.84 5.99
CA LEU A 80 -42.61 -17.17 4.79
C LEU A 80 -42.37 -18.61 4.33
N VAL A 81 -41.12 -19.09 4.38
CA VAL A 81 -40.78 -20.49 4.10
C VAL A 81 -41.46 -21.43 5.11
N ASP A 82 -41.50 -21.07 6.39
CA ASP A 82 -42.23 -21.83 7.41
C ASP A 82 -43.74 -21.88 7.17
N LYS A 83 -44.33 -20.79 6.66
CA LYS A 83 -45.75 -20.77 6.25
C LYS A 83 -46.00 -21.65 5.03
N ALA A 84 -45.14 -21.59 4.02
CA ALA A 84 -45.21 -22.45 2.84
C ALA A 84 -45.16 -23.94 3.23
N ARG A 85 -44.26 -24.30 4.16
CA ARG A 85 -44.12 -25.67 4.67
C ARG A 85 -45.38 -26.16 5.39
N LYS A 86 -46.05 -25.29 6.16
CA LYS A 86 -47.30 -25.61 6.87
C LYS A 86 -48.52 -25.69 5.94
N ALA A 87 -48.53 -24.90 4.86
CA ALA A 87 -49.60 -24.88 3.86
C ALA A 87 -49.52 -26.02 2.83
N ARG A 88 -48.51 -26.90 2.94
CA ARG A 88 -48.33 -28.02 2.00
C ARG A 88 -49.44 -29.07 2.18
N VAL A 89 -50.19 -29.33 1.10
CA VAL A 89 -51.27 -30.32 1.05
C VAL A 89 -50.78 -31.64 0.45
N ASP A 90 -50.10 -31.59 -0.69
CA ASP A 90 -49.48 -32.75 -1.32
C ASP A 90 -48.02 -32.89 -0.90
N MET A 91 -47.74 -33.94 -0.13
CA MET A 91 -46.41 -34.26 0.38
C MET A 91 -45.50 -34.94 -0.65
N SER A 92 -46.06 -35.39 -1.78
CA SER A 92 -45.33 -36.09 -2.85
C SER A 92 -44.66 -35.15 -3.86
N ASP A 93 -45.06 -33.87 -3.88
CA ASP A 93 -44.49 -32.83 -4.72
C ASP A 93 -42.99 -32.63 -4.46
N GLN A 94 -42.17 -33.25 -5.32
CA GLN A 94 -40.71 -33.19 -5.23
C GLN A 94 -40.18 -31.81 -5.59
N TYR A 95 -40.84 -31.06 -6.47
CA TYR A 95 -40.38 -29.75 -6.91
C TYR A 95 -40.51 -28.74 -5.76
N LEU A 96 -41.68 -28.66 -5.11
CA LEU A 96 -41.88 -27.81 -3.94
C LEU A 96 -40.89 -28.16 -2.82
N LYS A 97 -40.65 -29.46 -2.60
CA LYS A 97 -39.70 -29.93 -1.59
C LYS A 97 -38.28 -29.42 -1.89
N ILE A 98 -37.82 -29.54 -3.14
CA ILE A 98 -36.50 -29.05 -3.56
C ILE A 98 -36.40 -27.53 -3.34
N CYS A 99 -37.42 -26.76 -3.71
CA CYS A 99 -37.43 -25.31 -3.52
C CYS A 99 -37.36 -24.92 -2.04
N LEU A 100 -38.15 -25.58 -1.17
CA LEU A 100 -38.13 -25.33 0.27
C LEU A 100 -36.78 -25.67 0.90
N ASP A 101 -36.24 -26.85 0.58
CA ASP A 101 -34.96 -27.31 1.14
C ASP A 101 -33.78 -26.43 0.67
N GLU A 102 -33.81 -25.92 -0.57
CA GLU A 102 -32.81 -24.97 -1.06
C GLU A 102 -32.91 -23.60 -0.38
N LEU A 103 -34.13 -23.07 -0.19
CA LEU A 103 -34.33 -21.80 0.50
C LEU A 103 -33.92 -21.86 1.98
N ASP A 104 -34.21 -22.96 2.68
CA ASP A 104 -33.73 -23.16 4.05
C ASP A 104 -32.21 -23.14 4.12
N GLU A 105 -31.54 -23.79 3.17
CA GLU A 105 -30.09 -23.76 3.09
C GLU A 105 -29.55 -22.34 2.85
N ILE A 106 -30.20 -21.57 1.97
CA ILE A 106 -29.84 -20.17 1.70
C ILE A 106 -29.99 -19.33 2.98
N LEU A 107 -31.06 -19.52 3.75
CA LEU A 107 -31.32 -18.79 4.99
C LEU A 107 -30.33 -19.17 6.11
N ASP A 108 -30.01 -20.45 6.23
CA ASP A 108 -29.01 -20.94 7.17
C ASP A 108 -27.62 -20.41 6.80
N TRP A 109 -27.27 -20.41 5.52
CA TRP A 109 -26.04 -19.79 5.04
C TRP A 109 -26.03 -18.27 5.31
N SER A 110 -27.15 -17.59 5.08
CA SER A 110 -27.26 -16.14 5.23
C SER A 110 -27.11 -15.70 6.68
N SER A 111 -27.71 -16.46 7.62
CA SER A 111 -27.66 -16.20 9.07
C SER A 111 -26.37 -16.65 9.77
N THR A 112 -25.50 -17.40 9.09
CA THR A 112 -24.22 -17.86 9.64
C THR A 112 -23.05 -16.97 9.22
N ARG A 113 -22.00 -16.94 10.05
CA ARG A 113 -20.76 -16.20 9.77
C ARG A 113 -19.76 -17.06 9.00
N HIS A 114 -19.14 -16.48 7.98
CA HIS A 114 -18.20 -17.19 7.11
C HIS A 114 -16.87 -16.46 7.00
N TRP A 115 -15.78 -17.21 6.97
CA TRP A 115 -14.45 -16.67 6.66
C TRP A 115 -14.35 -16.33 5.16
N ASN A 116 -13.97 -15.09 4.84
CA ASN A 116 -13.88 -14.59 3.45
C ASN A 116 -12.56 -13.92 3.09
N PHE A 117 -11.59 -13.93 4.00
CA PHE A 117 -10.28 -13.32 3.77
C PHE A 117 -9.54 -13.96 2.59
N GLN A 118 -8.65 -13.18 1.97
CA GLN A 118 -7.86 -13.60 0.82
C GLN A 118 -6.43 -13.94 1.25
N TRP A 119 -6.04 -15.20 1.13
CA TRP A 119 -4.68 -15.66 1.47
C TRP A 119 -3.58 -14.91 0.72
N GLN A 120 -3.80 -14.58 -0.55
CA GLN A 120 -2.82 -13.85 -1.36
C GLN A 120 -2.51 -12.46 -0.77
N VAL A 121 -3.54 -11.77 -0.28
CA VAL A 121 -3.40 -10.46 0.38
C VAL A 121 -2.62 -10.59 1.69
N ILE A 122 -2.89 -11.64 2.48
CA ILE A 122 -2.14 -11.93 3.71
C ILE A 122 -0.66 -12.18 3.40
N LEU A 123 -0.37 -13.03 2.40
CA LEU A 123 1.00 -13.32 2.00
C LEU A 123 1.74 -12.07 1.51
N GLY A 124 1.10 -11.20 0.73
CA GLY A 124 1.71 -9.94 0.28
C GLY A 124 2.04 -8.98 1.43
N VAL A 125 1.20 -8.93 2.48
CA VAL A 125 1.50 -8.14 3.68
C VAL A 125 2.60 -8.79 4.53
N ILE A 126 2.65 -10.13 4.62
CA ILE A 126 3.76 -10.83 5.29
C ILE A 126 5.09 -10.53 4.60
N LEU A 127 5.14 -10.50 3.26
CA LEU A 127 6.33 -10.08 2.51
C LEU A 127 6.71 -8.63 2.82
N THR A 128 5.72 -7.75 2.96
CA THR A 128 5.95 -6.36 3.37
C THR A 128 6.55 -6.28 4.78
N VAL A 129 6.03 -7.06 5.73
CA VAL A 129 6.56 -7.15 7.11
C VAL A 129 7.99 -7.67 7.11
N ALA A 130 8.30 -8.71 6.33
CA ALA A 130 9.66 -9.22 6.21
C ALA A 130 10.62 -8.15 5.64
N PHE A 131 10.20 -7.45 4.58
CA PHE A 131 10.98 -6.36 3.99
C PHE A 131 11.19 -5.19 4.95
N LEU A 132 10.13 -4.76 5.66
CA LEU A 132 10.24 -3.69 6.65
C LEU A 132 11.12 -4.12 7.84
N SER A 133 11.08 -5.39 8.25
CA SER A 133 11.95 -5.92 9.30
C SER A 133 13.42 -5.82 8.89
N TRP A 134 13.77 -6.31 7.69
CA TRP A 134 15.11 -6.11 7.13
C TRP A 134 15.50 -4.64 7.04
N ARG A 135 14.56 -3.75 6.66
CA ARG A 135 14.80 -2.30 6.58
C ARG A 135 14.97 -1.66 7.97
N VAL A 136 14.38 -2.21 9.03
CA VAL A 136 14.64 -1.79 10.42
C VAL A 136 16.07 -2.13 10.81
N ASP A 137 16.56 -3.31 10.43
CA ASP A 137 17.94 -3.74 10.74
C ASP A 137 18.96 -2.87 10.01
N GLN A 138 18.76 -2.63 8.71
CA GLN A 138 19.58 -1.69 7.94
C GLN A 138 19.58 -0.26 8.52
N LYS A 139 18.43 0.20 9.05
CA LYS A 139 18.35 1.49 9.73
C LYS A 139 18.98 1.48 11.11
N GLN A 140 19.08 0.32 11.78
CA GLN A 140 19.82 0.19 13.03
C GLN A 140 21.32 0.33 12.79
N GLU A 141 21.86 -0.36 11.79
CA GLU A 141 23.26 -0.23 11.37
C GLU A 141 23.59 1.23 11.03
N SER A 142 22.71 1.92 10.30
CA SER A 142 22.87 3.36 10.02
C SER A 142 22.84 4.24 11.28
N VAL A 143 22.11 3.86 12.34
CA VAL A 143 22.12 4.60 13.61
C VAL A 143 23.45 4.37 14.32
N GLU A 144 23.93 3.12 14.37
CA GLU A 144 25.19 2.72 14.99
C GLU A 144 26.37 3.44 14.32
N ASN A 145 26.50 3.36 12.99
CA ASN A 145 27.55 4.06 12.24
C ASN A 145 27.55 5.58 12.50
N ARG A 146 26.37 6.20 12.68
CA ARG A 146 26.28 7.64 12.99
C ARG A 146 26.63 7.93 14.46
N GLN A 147 26.34 7.02 15.38
CA GLN A 147 26.78 7.13 16.77
C GLN A 147 28.30 6.97 16.90
N GLU A 148 28.90 6.09 16.10
CA GLU A 148 30.36 5.96 16.01
C GLU A 148 31.02 7.27 15.54
N ASN A 149 30.42 7.98 14.57
CA ASN A 149 30.91 9.29 14.15
C ASN A 149 30.86 10.31 15.29
N VAL A 150 29.78 10.34 16.09
CA VAL A 150 29.70 11.22 17.26
C VAL A 150 30.78 10.87 18.28
N ALA A 151 30.97 9.57 18.58
CA ALA A 151 32.01 9.12 19.50
C ALA A 151 33.43 9.46 19.00
N ALA A 152 33.68 9.34 17.70
CA ALA A 152 34.95 9.76 17.09
C ALA A 152 35.20 11.26 17.29
N VAL A 153 34.18 12.10 17.10
CA VAL A 153 34.26 13.55 17.31
C VAL A 153 34.48 13.89 18.78
N GLU A 154 33.78 13.23 19.69
CA GLU A 154 33.98 13.38 21.13
C GLU A 154 35.45 13.07 21.53
N GLY A 155 36.05 12.06 20.89
CA GLY A 155 37.44 11.64 21.08
C GLY A 155 38.51 12.46 20.34
N TRP A 156 38.15 13.50 19.57
CA TRP A 156 39.16 14.33 18.90
C TRP A 156 40.11 15.00 19.88
N GLU A 157 41.41 14.86 19.62
CA GLU A 157 42.48 15.59 20.28
C GLU A 157 42.54 17.05 19.83
N GLU A 158 42.91 17.94 20.76
CA GLU A 158 43.10 19.35 20.47
C GLU A 158 44.22 19.54 19.45
N THR A 159 43.88 20.10 18.30
CA THR A 159 44.78 20.25 17.16
C THR A 159 44.62 21.63 16.55
N ASP A 160 45.70 22.19 15.98
CA ASP A 160 45.61 23.43 15.24
C ASP A 160 44.74 23.22 13.99
N THR A 161 43.71 24.05 13.84
CA THR A 161 42.71 24.00 12.77
C THR A 161 42.91 25.12 11.75
N VAL A 162 44.01 25.88 11.80
CA VAL A 162 44.28 26.91 10.78
C VAL A 162 44.63 26.24 9.45
N LEU A 163 43.82 26.51 8.42
CA LEU A 163 43.99 26.02 7.06
C LEU A 163 44.25 27.21 6.13
N ASN A 164 45.32 27.14 5.33
CA ASN A 164 45.64 28.19 4.37
C ASN A 164 44.83 28.00 3.06
N TRP A 165 44.18 29.07 2.62
CA TRP A 165 43.31 29.15 1.44
C TRP A 165 44.01 28.65 0.17
N ASP A 166 45.29 28.99 -0.02
CA ASP A 166 46.05 28.66 -1.24
C ASP A 166 46.55 27.21 -1.29
N THR A 167 46.60 26.53 -0.14
CA THR A 167 47.04 25.12 -0.03
C THR A 167 45.90 24.13 0.07
N THR A 168 44.66 24.64 0.15
CA THR A 168 43.45 23.82 0.18
C THR A 168 43.19 23.32 -1.24
N PRO A 169 43.30 22.00 -1.51
CA PRO A 169 43.17 21.50 -2.88
C PRO A 169 41.81 21.85 -3.47
N GLU A 170 41.79 22.39 -4.68
CA GLU A 170 40.55 22.67 -5.41
C GLU A 170 39.91 21.38 -5.97
N ASP A 171 40.71 20.32 -6.13
CA ASP A 171 40.36 19.23 -7.05
C ASP A 171 40.77 17.82 -6.58
N LEU A 172 40.60 17.50 -5.29
CA LEU A 172 40.82 16.12 -4.80
C LEU A 172 39.49 15.43 -4.50
N TYR A 173 38.81 15.05 -5.58
CA TYR A 173 37.64 14.17 -5.62
C TYR A 173 36.37 14.72 -4.93
N SER A 174 35.21 14.34 -5.48
CA SER A 174 33.89 14.85 -5.12
C SER A 174 33.67 15.02 -3.60
N PRO A 175 32.83 15.98 -3.14
CA PRO A 175 32.46 16.13 -1.74
C PRO A 175 32.12 14.79 -1.05
N ALA A 176 31.49 13.87 -1.80
CA ALA A 176 31.14 12.52 -1.35
C ALA A 176 32.35 11.65 -0.94
N GLY A 177 33.52 11.82 -1.56
CA GLY A 177 34.75 11.13 -1.19
C GLY A 177 35.36 11.67 0.11
N PHE A 178 35.23 12.98 0.37
CA PHE A 178 35.81 13.64 1.54
C PHE A 178 34.95 13.50 2.81
N VAL A 179 33.62 13.37 2.66
CA VAL A 179 32.67 13.05 3.76
C VAL A 179 33.11 11.83 4.58
N LYS A 180 33.73 10.83 3.94
CA LYS A 180 34.22 9.62 4.61
C LYS A 180 35.32 9.88 5.64
N TYR A 181 36.08 10.97 5.50
CA TYR A 181 37.25 11.27 6.31
C TYR A 181 37.05 12.47 7.25
N ALA A 182 35.91 13.16 7.15
CA ALA A 182 35.62 14.36 7.93
C ALA A 182 35.49 14.08 9.43
N ASN A 183 34.94 12.92 9.81
CA ASN A 183 34.80 12.49 11.21
C ASN A 183 36.14 12.11 11.88
N LEU A 184 37.25 12.02 11.13
CA LEU A 184 38.54 11.56 11.67
C LEU A 184 39.32 12.62 12.44
N SER A 185 39.12 13.91 12.16
CA SER A 185 39.77 14.99 12.89
C SER A 185 39.07 16.34 12.69
N ALA A 186 39.26 17.26 13.64
CA ALA A 186 38.75 18.63 13.54
C ALA A 186 39.26 19.36 12.28
N LYS A 187 40.51 19.10 11.88
CA LYS A 187 41.11 19.66 10.66
C LYS A 187 40.39 19.17 9.40
N ASN A 188 40.12 17.86 9.31
CA ASN A 188 39.42 17.29 8.15
C ASN A 188 37.97 17.79 8.06
N TYR A 189 37.28 17.87 9.19
CA TYR A 189 35.93 18.41 9.24
C TYR A 189 35.90 19.87 8.80
N LYS A 190 36.76 20.73 9.36
CA LYS A 190 36.86 22.14 8.94
C LYS A 190 37.20 22.27 7.45
N LEU A 191 38.12 21.45 6.94
CA LEU A 191 38.47 21.41 5.53
C LEU A 191 37.26 21.06 4.64
N LEU A 192 36.47 20.05 5.03
CA LEU A 192 35.23 19.70 4.34
C LEU A 192 34.24 20.87 4.33
N SER A 193 33.94 21.45 5.50
CA SER A 193 32.97 22.54 5.61
C SER A 193 33.38 23.75 4.78
N LEU A 194 34.67 24.11 4.79
CA LEU A 194 35.23 25.19 3.97
C LEU A 194 35.12 24.87 2.46
N TYR A 195 35.42 23.63 2.07
CA TYR A 195 35.30 23.18 0.69
C TYR A 195 33.86 23.23 0.18
N GLU A 196 32.88 22.79 0.98
CA GLU A 196 31.45 22.85 0.64
C GLU A 196 31.00 24.28 0.36
N GLN A 197 31.46 25.26 1.16
CA GLN A 197 31.15 26.67 0.92
C GLN A 197 31.82 27.20 -0.37
N LYS A 198 33.07 26.80 -0.66
CA LYS A 198 33.79 27.21 -1.88
C LYS A 198 33.14 26.61 -3.14
N SER A 199 32.74 25.35 -3.09
CA SER A 199 32.02 24.67 -4.19
C SER A 199 30.64 25.30 -4.43
N SER A 200 29.87 25.52 -3.36
CA SER A 200 28.54 26.15 -3.46
C SER A 200 28.62 27.58 -3.99
N TYR A 201 29.65 28.34 -3.58
CA TYR A 201 29.93 29.66 -4.14
C TYR A 201 30.18 29.61 -5.66
N ALA A 202 31.07 28.71 -6.12
CA ALA A 202 31.40 28.59 -7.53
C ALA A 202 30.17 28.23 -8.37
N SER A 203 29.37 27.25 -7.93
CA SER A 203 28.12 26.87 -8.61
C SER A 203 27.08 27.99 -8.63
N ALA A 204 26.96 28.76 -7.55
CA ALA A 204 26.04 29.90 -7.49
C ALA A 204 26.45 31.04 -8.43
N MET A 205 27.75 31.30 -8.56
CA MET A 205 28.29 32.27 -9.52
C MET A 205 28.05 31.83 -10.97
N GLU A 206 28.33 30.56 -11.29
CA GLU A 206 28.07 30.00 -12.62
C GLU A 206 26.59 30.07 -12.99
N ALA A 207 25.69 29.72 -12.05
CA ALA A 207 24.25 29.84 -12.26
C ALA A 207 23.81 31.30 -12.48
N ALA A 208 24.38 32.26 -11.73
CA ALA A 208 24.09 33.68 -11.92
C ALA A 208 24.48 34.15 -13.32
N ASP A 209 25.68 33.76 -13.80
CA ASP A 209 26.15 34.10 -15.15
C ASP A 209 25.26 33.47 -16.23
N GLU A 210 24.84 32.21 -16.05
CA GLU A 210 23.93 31.52 -16.97
C GLU A 210 22.55 32.21 -17.02
N TYR A 211 21.99 32.61 -15.86
CA TYR A 211 20.73 33.33 -15.82
C TYR A 211 20.84 34.73 -16.44
N ALA A 212 21.97 35.42 -16.27
CA ALA A 212 22.23 36.70 -16.92
C ALA A 212 22.23 36.55 -18.45
N ALA A 213 22.98 35.59 -18.98
CA ALA A 213 23.04 35.33 -20.42
C ALA A 213 21.66 34.94 -21.01
N LYS A 214 20.88 34.15 -20.27
CA LYS A 214 19.49 33.81 -20.66
C LYS A 214 18.56 35.02 -20.61
N ALA A 215 18.72 35.91 -19.64
CA ALA A 215 17.93 37.13 -19.53
C ALA A 215 18.19 38.09 -20.71
N ASP A 216 19.45 38.19 -21.16
CA ASP A 216 19.85 39.05 -22.28
C ASP A 216 19.27 38.58 -23.62
N THR A 217 19.04 37.28 -23.77
CA THR A 217 18.47 36.67 -24.98
C THR A 217 16.96 36.45 -24.90
N ALA A 218 16.32 36.79 -23.78
CA ALA A 218 14.89 36.58 -23.56
C ALA A 218 14.03 37.54 -24.40
N GLN A 219 13.11 36.97 -25.18
CA GLN A 219 12.18 37.75 -26.03
C GLN A 219 10.98 38.34 -25.26
N SER A 220 10.63 37.76 -24.11
CA SER A 220 9.52 38.22 -23.28
C SER A 220 10.03 38.98 -22.06
N ARG A 221 9.38 40.11 -21.75
CA ARG A 221 9.69 40.94 -20.58
C ARG A 221 9.50 40.19 -19.27
N ASP A 222 8.47 39.35 -19.17
CA ASP A 222 8.17 38.60 -17.94
C ASP A 222 9.22 37.49 -17.71
N VAL A 223 9.65 36.83 -18.80
CA VAL A 223 10.72 35.81 -18.74
C VAL A 223 12.04 36.45 -18.34
N ARG A 224 12.38 37.59 -18.94
CA ARG A 224 13.57 38.36 -18.57
C ARG A 224 13.58 38.72 -17.09
N LYS A 225 12.46 39.27 -16.57
CA LYS A 225 12.35 39.65 -15.16
C LYS A 225 12.54 38.44 -14.22
N SER A 226 11.93 37.30 -14.53
CA SER A 226 12.09 36.09 -13.71
C SER A 226 13.53 35.55 -13.70
N LEU A 227 14.24 35.66 -14.82
CA LEU A 227 15.66 35.27 -14.92
C LEU A 227 16.57 36.23 -14.16
N GLU A 228 16.29 37.53 -14.21
CA GLU A 228 16.98 38.55 -13.41
C GLU A 228 16.78 38.30 -11.90
N GLU A 229 15.57 37.95 -11.46
CA GLU A 229 15.29 37.56 -10.07
C GLU A 229 16.11 36.33 -9.64
N ARG A 230 16.15 35.27 -10.45
CA ARG A 230 16.95 34.05 -10.15
C ARG A 230 18.46 34.32 -10.14
N ARG A 231 18.94 35.21 -11.02
CA ARG A 231 20.33 35.68 -10.98
C ARG A 231 20.62 36.35 -9.64
N ASP A 232 19.77 37.28 -9.22
CA ASP A 232 19.97 38.04 -7.99
C ASP A 232 19.90 37.15 -6.75
N GLU A 233 19.00 36.16 -6.74
CA GLU A 233 18.97 35.09 -5.73
C GLU A 233 20.29 34.30 -5.68
N SER A 234 20.82 33.91 -6.85
CA SER A 234 22.08 33.17 -6.95
C SER A 234 23.28 33.99 -6.45
N LEU A 235 23.34 35.28 -6.80
CA LEU A 235 24.35 36.21 -6.30
C LEU A 235 24.23 36.47 -4.79
N ALA A 236 23.01 36.54 -4.27
CA ALA A 236 22.77 36.66 -2.83
C ALA A 236 23.27 35.41 -2.10
N HIS A 237 22.97 34.22 -2.62
CA HIS A 237 23.45 32.96 -2.08
C HIS A 237 24.98 32.86 -2.12
N ALA A 238 25.63 33.26 -3.21
CA ALA A 238 27.10 33.30 -3.29
C ALA A 238 27.70 34.21 -2.19
N LYS A 239 27.12 35.38 -1.93
CA LYS A 239 27.56 36.26 -0.84
C LYS A 239 27.41 35.60 0.54
N GLU A 240 26.35 34.82 0.76
CA GLU A 240 26.15 34.06 1.99
C GLU A 240 27.20 32.97 2.15
N CYS A 241 27.45 32.16 1.12
CA CYS A 241 28.50 31.13 1.12
C CYS A 241 29.87 31.73 1.47
N ARG A 242 30.20 32.90 0.92
CA ARG A 242 31.47 33.58 1.23
C ARG A 242 31.55 34.03 2.68
N LYS A 243 30.48 34.64 3.22
CA LYS A 243 30.41 35.04 4.63
C LYS A 243 30.55 33.85 5.56
N GLU A 244 29.91 32.74 5.21
CA GLU A 244 29.91 31.52 5.99
C GLU A 244 31.29 30.85 5.97
N PHE A 245 31.96 30.83 4.81
CA PHE A 245 33.37 30.44 4.72
C PHE A 245 34.25 31.25 5.68
N ASP A 246 34.16 32.58 5.63
CA ASP A 246 34.98 33.45 6.48
C ASP A 246 34.68 33.26 7.97
N ARG A 247 33.41 32.94 8.31
CA ARG A 247 32.98 32.61 9.67
C ARG A 247 33.61 31.30 10.15
N ILE A 248 33.47 30.22 9.38
CA ILE A 248 34.03 28.90 9.70
C ILE A 248 35.55 28.96 9.80
N ASN A 249 36.21 29.71 8.91
CA ASN A 249 37.67 29.77 8.89
C ASN A 249 38.24 30.41 10.18
N LYS A 250 37.51 31.36 10.77
CA LYS A 250 37.86 32.03 12.04
C LYS A 250 37.59 31.19 13.30
N MET A 251 36.88 30.07 13.18
CA MET A 251 36.56 29.23 14.33
C MET A 251 37.79 28.51 14.87
N ASP A 252 37.87 28.44 16.19
CA ASP A 252 38.86 27.65 16.91
C ASP A 252 38.45 26.17 16.99
N PHE A 253 39.31 25.34 17.59
CA PHE A 253 39.04 23.92 17.74
C PHE A 253 37.73 23.62 18.50
N LYS A 254 37.41 24.40 19.54
CA LYS A 254 36.24 24.17 20.38
C LYS A 254 34.95 24.47 19.61
N ASP A 255 34.95 25.55 18.84
CA ASP A 255 33.83 25.93 17.98
C ASP A 255 33.63 24.91 16.85
N ILE A 256 34.71 24.44 16.22
CA ILE A 256 34.65 23.39 15.18
C ILE A 256 34.13 22.06 15.74
N LYS A 257 34.64 21.63 16.91
CA LYS A 257 34.18 20.41 17.57
C LYS A 257 32.70 20.50 17.94
N LYS A 258 32.24 21.66 18.43
CA LYS A 258 30.83 21.89 18.73
C LYS A 258 29.96 21.82 17.47
N MET A 259 30.38 22.48 16.39
CA MET A 259 29.68 22.43 15.10
C MET A 259 29.52 21.00 14.60
N ALA A 260 30.60 20.20 14.63
CA ALA A 260 30.58 18.80 14.23
C ALA A 260 29.65 17.95 15.10
N LEU A 261 29.68 18.13 16.43
CA LEU A 261 28.80 17.41 17.35
C LEU A 261 27.32 17.74 17.11
N ASP A 262 26.99 19.00 16.86
CA ASP A 262 25.62 19.43 16.57
C ASP A 262 25.13 18.80 15.24
N GLU A 263 25.97 18.79 14.20
CA GLU A 263 25.64 18.20 12.91
C GLU A 263 25.47 16.67 12.99
N TYR A 264 26.48 15.94 13.46
CA TYR A 264 26.42 14.49 13.58
C TYR A 264 25.33 14.06 14.57
N GLY A 265 25.12 14.81 15.66
CA GLY A 265 24.03 14.61 16.60
C GLY A 265 22.65 14.77 15.95
N SER A 266 22.49 15.76 15.07
CA SER A 266 21.27 15.92 14.25
C SER A 266 21.06 14.70 13.33
N TRP A 267 22.12 14.22 12.67
CA TRP A 267 22.03 13.03 11.81
C TRP A 267 21.65 11.77 12.57
N VAL A 268 22.14 11.59 13.81
CA VAL A 268 21.73 10.50 14.70
C VAL A 268 20.24 10.61 15.08
N LYS A 269 19.76 11.81 15.43
CA LYS A 269 18.34 12.05 15.73
C LYS A 269 17.44 11.70 14.55
N SER A 270 17.80 12.16 13.35
CA SER A 270 17.09 11.83 12.11
C SER A 270 17.11 10.34 11.81
N ALA A 271 18.25 9.66 11.96
CA ALA A 271 18.35 8.20 11.80
C ALA A 271 17.43 7.44 12.74
N LYS A 272 17.42 7.83 14.03
CA LYS A 272 16.57 7.22 15.07
C LYS A 272 15.09 7.46 14.77
N ALA A 273 14.72 8.65 14.30
CA ALA A 273 13.34 8.96 13.90
C ALA A 273 12.89 8.11 12.71
N GLU A 274 13.72 7.99 11.67
CA GLU A 274 13.44 7.13 10.51
C GLU A 274 13.30 5.66 10.94
N LYS A 275 14.24 5.13 11.73
CA LYS A 275 14.15 3.76 12.26
C LYS A 275 12.85 3.54 13.02
N ARG A 276 12.47 4.49 13.87
CA ARG A 276 11.22 4.42 14.65
C ARG A 276 9.99 4.41 13.74
N ALA A 277 9.96 5.24 12.70
CA ALA A 277 8.87 5.28 11.74
C ALA A 277 8.72 3.93 11.00
N VAL A 278 9.82 3.36 10.52
CA VAL A 278 9.81 2.04 9.87
C VAL A 278 9.34 0.95 10.82
N ARG A 279 9.84 0.96 12.06
CA ARG A 279 9.41 0.00 13.10
C ARG A 279 7.92 0.14 13.43
N ALA A 280 7.41 1.37 13.51
CA ALA A 280 5.99 1.63 13.76
C ALA A 280 5.11 1.04 12.64
N TRP A 281 5.48 1.27 11.37
CA TRP A 281 4.80 0.65 10.23
C TRP A 281 4.88 -0.88 10.25
N ASN A 282 6.04 -1.44 10.59
CA ASN A 282 6.21 -2.88 10.68
C ASN A 282 5.26 -3.50 11.74
N ILE A 283 5.23 -2.92 12.95
CA ILE A 283 4.32 -3.35 14.02
C ILE A 283 2.86 -3.19 13.62
N PHE A 284 2.52 -2.07 12.97
CA PHE A 284 1.18 -1.81 12.48
C PHE A 284 0.69 -2.92 11.53
N PHE A 285 1.50 -3.33 10.55
CA PHE A 285 1.12 -4.41 9.64
C PHE A 285 1.04 -5.77 10.31
N ILE A 286 1.91 -6.07 11.29
CA ILE A 286 1.83 -7.29 12.10
C ILE A 286 0.48 -7.35 12.83
N ILE A 287 0.01 -6.24 13.41
CA ILE A 287 -1.28 -6.16 14.10
C ILE A 287 -2.44 -6.16 13.09
N LEU A 288 -2.26 -5.57 11.91
CA LEU A 288 -3.30 -5.51 10.88
C LEU A 288 -3.71 -6.90 10.38
N ILE A 289 -2.79 -7.86 10.27
CA ILE A 289 -3.08 -9.22 9.79
C ILE A 289 -4.18 -9.92 10.62
N PRO A 290 -4.08 -10.08 11.96
CA PRO A 290 -5.14 -10.69 12.75
C PRO A 290 -6.42 -9.85 12.72
N VAL A 291 -6.32 -8.51 12.76
CA VAL A 291 -7.51 -7.64 12.69
C VAL A 291 -8.25 -7.82 11.37
N TYR A 292 -7.54 -7.93 10.25
CA TYR A 292 -8.08 -8.23 8.93
C TYR A 292 -8.82 -9.57 8.92
N ILE A 293 -8.21 -10.62 9.47
CA ILE A 293 -8.83 -11.95 9.56
C ILE A 293 -10.16 -11.85 10.31
N PHE A 294 -10.17 -11.24 11.50
CA PHE A 294 -11.40 -11.06 12.29
C PHE A 294 -12.44 -10.15 11.62
N ALA A 295 -11.99 -9.10 10.92
CA ALA A 295 -12.86 -8.19 10.18
C ALA A 295 -13.56 -8.89 9.01
N GLU A 296 -12.86 -9.79 8.31
CA GLU A 296 -13.35 -10.60 7.18
C GLU A 296 -14.13 -11.86 7.61
N ARG A 297 -14.95 -11.71 8.66
CA ARG A 297 -15.91 -12.72 9.13
C ARG A 297 -17.36 -12.22 9.02
N PRO A 298 -17.84 -11.86 7.80
CA PRO A 298 -19.21 -11.40 7.58
C PRO A 298 -20.25 -12.51 7.73
N TYR A 299 -21.49 -12.12 7.95
CA TYR A 299 -22.65 -12.99 7.76
C TYR A 299 -22.90 -13.25 6.27
N GLY A 300 -23.58 -14.34 5.92
CA GLY A 300 -23.91 -14.62 4.52
C GLY A 300 -24.73 -13.50 3.87
N TYR A 301 -25.72 -12.92 4.56
CA TYR A 301 -26.51 -11.80 4.04
C TYR A 301 -25.65 -10.55 3.73
N THR A 302 -24.62 -10.28 4.53
CA THR A 302 -23.67 -9.20 4.23
C THR A 302 -22.81 -9.47 3.01
N MET A 303 -22.49 -10.74 2.71
CA MET A 303 -21.78 -11.10 1.48
C MET A 303 -22.63 -10.87 0.25
N THR A 304 -23.92 -11.23 0.31
CA THR A 304 -24.91 -10.97 -0.76
C THR A 304 -25.00 -9.47 -1.04
N ARG A 305 -25.21 -8.65 -0.01
CA ARG A 305 -25.31 -7.20 -0.15
C ARG A 305 -24.10 -6.55 -0.82
N THR A 306 -22.90 -7.09 -0.59
CA THR A 306 -21.64 -6.50 -1.08
C THR A 306 -20.99 -7.32 -2.19
N ARG A 307 -21.77 -8.18 -2.86
CA ARG A 307 -21.27 -9.16 -3.83
C ARG A 307 -20.55 -8.50 -5.00
N ALA A 308 -21.09 -7.40 -5.54
CA ALA A 308 -20.47 -6.62 -6.61
C ALA A 308 -19.09 -6.06 -6.22
N GLU A 309 -19.00 -5.40 -5.06
CA GLU A 309 -17.74 -4.87 -4.54
C GLU A 309 -16.72 -5.98 -4.30
N SER A 310 -17.14 -7.10 -3.71
CA SER A 310 -16.27 -8.25 -3.48
C SER A 310 -15.73 -8.85 -4.78
N SER A 311 -16.53 -8.83 -5.86
CA SER A 311 -16.12 -9.26 -7.19
C SER A 311 -15.08 -8.32 -7.78
N THR A 312 -15.30 -7.00 -7.70
CA THR A 312 -14.34 -5.98 -8.16
C THR A 312 -13.01 -6.09 -7.42
N LEU A 313 -13.03 -6.21 -6.09
CA LEU A 313 -11.80 -6.35 -5.29
C LEU A 313 -11.04 -7.64 -5.61
N ARG A 314 -11.74 -8.75 -5.83
CA ARG A 314 -11.13 -10.01 -6.32
C ARG A 314 -10.59 -9.86 -7.74
N GLY A 315 -11.23 -9.06 -8.58
CA GLY A 315 -10.76 -8.74 -9.93
C GLY A 315 -9.44 -7.97 -9.90
N ILE A 316 -9.38 -6.91 -9.09
CA ILE A 316 -8.18 -6.10 -8.87
C ILE A 316 -7.05 -6.97 -8.34
N SER A 317 -7.30 -7.75 -7.28
CA SER A 317 -6.25 -8.59 -6.69
C SER A 317 -5.71 -9.61 -7.69
N LYS A 318 -6.59 -10.33 -8.41
CA LYS A 318 -6.18 -11.27 -9.47
C LYS A 318 -5.39 -10.60 -10.58
N PHE A 319 -5.82 -9.43 -11.05
CA PHE A 319 -5.11 -8.69 -12.08
C PHE A 319 -3.70 -8.34 -11.61
N THR A 320 -3.56 -7.79 -10.40
CA THR A 320 -2.28 -7.45 -9.81
C THR A 320 -1.35 -8.67 -9.70
N TYR A 321 -1.83 -9.78 -9.14
CA TYR A 321 -0.98 -10.98 -9.00
C TYR A 321 -0.59 -11.59 -10.34
N THR A 322 -1.50 -11.56 -11.32
CA THR A 322 -1.20 -12.02 -12.69
C THR A 322 -0.13 -11.15 -13.33
N LEU A 323 -0.24 -9.82 -13.20
CA LEU A 323 0.74 -8.89 -13.75
C LEU A 323 2.11 -9.04 -13.08
N SER A 324 2.15 -9.18 -11.75
CA SER A 324 3.39 -9.45 -11.04
C SER A 324 4.00 -10.79 -11.44
N ALA A 325 3.19 -11.85 -11.57
CA ALA A 325 3.67 -13.15 -12.05
C ALA A 325 4.24 -13.06 -13.48
N MET A 326 3.60 -12.28 -14.35
CA MET A 326 4.11 -12.00 -15.70
C MET A 326 5.47 -11.29 -15.65
N MET A 327 5.63 -10.25 -14.82
CA MET A 327 6.91 -9.55 -14.65
C MET A 327 8.02 -10.48 -14.14
N LEU A 328 7.72 -11.32 -13.15
CA LEU A 328 8.66 -12.33 -12.63
C LEU A 328 9.03 -13.35 -13.71
N GLY A 329 8.04 -13.81 -14.49
CA GLY A 329 8.25 -14.74 -15.61
C GLY A 329 9.09 -14.13 -16.72
N SER A 330 8.82 -12.89 -17.10
CA SER A 330 9.62 -12.14 -18.07
C SER A 330 11.06 -11.95 -17.60
N ALA A 331 11.28 -11.60 -16.32
CA ALA A 331 12.61 -11.48 -15.75
C ALA A 331 13.38 -12.82 -15.82
N ALA A 332 12.70 -13.93 -15.51
CA ALA A 332 13.27 -15.27 -15.59
C ALA A 332 13.61 -15.67 -17.04
N SER A 333 12.77 -15.31 -18.02
CA SER A 333 12.95 -15.69 -19.42
C SER A 333 14.02 -14.90 -20.18
N ILE A 334 14.44 -13.73 -19.68
CA ILE A 334 15.53 -12.97 -20.33
C ILE A 334 16.81 -13.79 -20.25
N GLY A 335 17.34 -14.22 -21.40
CA GLY A 335 18.62 -14.92 -21.48
C GLY A 335 19.80 -13.99 -21.23
N TRP A 336 20.93 -14.55 -20.78
CA TRP A 336 22.19 -13.83 -20.71
C TRP A 336 22.74 -13.60 -22.13
N ILE A 337 23.32 -12.42 -22.38
CA ILE A 337 24.04 -12.13 -23.61
C ILE A 337 25.34 -12.94 -23.59
N ARG A 338 25.49 -13.80 -24.59
CA ARG A 338 26.67 -14.63 -24.80
C ARG A 338 27.59 -13.94 -25.80
N THR A 339 28.78 -13.57 -25.37
CA THR A 339 29.80 -13.03 -26.28
C THR A 339 30.54 -14.20 -26.91
N VAL A 340 30.55 -14.30 -28.24
CA VAL A 340 31.28 -15.34 -28.98
C VAL A 340 32.50 -14.69 -29.61
N THR A 341 33.68 -15.05 -29.10
CA THR A 341 34.96 -14.60 -29.65
C THR A 341 35.48 -15.65 -30.61
N LYS A 342 35.70 -15.26 -31.87
CA LYS A 342 36.35 -16.10 -32.89
C LYS A 342 37.82 -15.71 -33.00
N TYR A 343 38.70 -16.66 -32.74
CA TYR A 343 40.14 -16.51 -32.87
C TYR A 343 40.59 -16.83 -34.29
N SER A 344 41.74 -16.30 -34.69
CA SER A 344 42.31 -16.46 -36.04
C SER A 344 42.69 -17.91 -36.39
N ASP A 345 42.80 -18.78 -35.39
CA ASP A 345 43.01 -20.23 -35.53
C ASP A 345 41.70 -21.03 -35.74
N GLY A 346 40.56 -20.35 -35.85
CA GLY A 346 39.25 -20.95 -36.04
C GLY A 346 38.56 -21.39 -34.75
N ARG A 347 39.19 -21.20 -33.57
CA ARG A 347 38.53 -21.50 -32.29
C ARG A 347 37.46 -20.47 -31.96
N THR A 348 36.31 -20.95 -31.50
CA THR A 348 35.26 -20.13 -30.91
C THR A 348 35.23 -20.35 -29.42
N GLU A 349 35.43 -19.29 -28.65
CA GLU A 349 35.18 -19.30 -27.22
C GLU A 349 33.93 -18.48 -26.92
N SER A 350 33.14 -18.96 -25.98
CA SER A 350 31.96 -18.22 -25.52
C SER A 350 32.12 -17.85 -24.07
N SER A 351 32.06 -16.55 -23.77
CA SER A 351 32.11 -16.04 -22.42
C SER A 351 30.82 -15.31 -22.06
N TYR A 352 30.51 -15.31 -20.77
CA TYR A 352 29.50 -14.45 -20.17
C TYR A 352 30.24 -13.36 -19.42
N ASP A 353 30.39 -12.21 -20.05
CA ASP A 353 31.03 -11.06 -19.43
C ASP A 353 30.00 -10.27 -18.60
N ALA A 354 30.38 -9.91 -17.37
CA ALA A 354 29.54 -9.15 -16.45
C ALA A 354 29.31 -7.71 -16.94
N GLY A 355 30.29 -7.11 -17.65
CA GLY A 355 30.15 -5.78 -18.24
C GLY A 355 29.10 -5.76 -19.36
N THR A 356 29.23 -6.69 -20.30
CA THR A 356 28.29 -6.87 -21.42
C THR A 356 26.88 -7.25 -20.95
N ASN A 357 26.75 -7.96 -19.82
CA ASN A 357 25.47 -8.34 -19.23
C ASN A 357 24.91 -7.34 -18.21
N ALA A 358 25.60 -6.25 -17.90
CA ALA A 358 25.13 -5.26 -16.92
C ALA A 358 23.73 -4.71 -17.23
N PRO A 359 23.37 -4.37 -18.49
CA PRO A 359 22.02 -3.94 -18.83
C PRO A 359 20.96 -5.04 -18.57
N VAL A 360 21.30 -6.30 -18.84
CA VAL A 360 20.42 -7.45 -18.60
C VAL A 360 20.21 -7.68 -17.10
N MET A 361 21.27 -7.54 -16.28
CA MET A 361 21.17 -7.62 -14.82
C MET A 361 20.25 -6.54 -14.27
N ILE A 362 20.44 -5.29 -14.69
CA ILE A 362 19.62 -4.15 -14.26
C ILE A 362 18.17 -4.37 -14.65
N MET A 363 17.90 -4.82 -15.88
CA MET A 363 16.54 -5.08 -16.35
C MET A 363 15.85 -6.20 -15.55
N LYS A 364 16.56 -7.32 -15.32
CA LYS A 364 16.05 -8.42 -14.50
C LYS A 364 15.74 -7.96 -13.07
N ALA A 365 16.70 -7.28 -12.42
CA ALA A 365 16.51 -6.75 -11.07
C ALA A 365 15.36 -5.76 -11.00
N GLY A 366 15.25 -4.85 -11.97
CA GLY A 366 14.16 -3.89 -12.09
C GLY A 366 12.79 -4.55 -12.17
N LEU A 367 12.64 -5.60 -12.99
CA LEU A 367 11.39 -6.37 -13.09
C LEU A 367 11.05 -7.11 -11.79
N TYR A 368 12.03 -7.73 -11.12
CA TYR A 368 11.82 -8.39 -9.83
C TYR A 368 11.38 -7.39 -8.75
N ILE A 369 12.05 -6.23 -8.66
CA ILE A 369 11.73 -5.18 -7.70
C ILE A 369 10.34 -4.60 -7.99
N ALA A 370 10.02 -4.32 -9.25
CA ALA A 370 8.71 -3.78 -9.64
C ALA A 370 7.59 -4.77 -9.30
N ALA A 371 7.76 -6.06 -9.60
CA ALA A 371 6.79 -7.10 -9.27
C ALA A 371 6.56 -7.21 -7.75
N PHE A 372 7.65 -7.19 -6.98
CA PHE A 372 7.62 -7.24 -5.52
C PHE A 372 6.91 -6.02 -4.92
N ALA A 373 7.29 -4.81 -5.35
CA ALA A 373 6.69 -3.57 -4.89
C ALA A 373 5.18 -3.52 -5.19
N LEU A 374 4.78 -3.94 -6.39
CA LEU A 374 3.38 -3.98 -6.80
C LEU A 374 2.55 -4.91 -5.89
N ILE A 375 3.05 -6.13 -5.60
CA ILE A 375 2.40 -7.08 -4.68
C ILE A 375 2.26 -6.46 -3.29
N CYS A 376 3.34 -5.90 -2.74
CA CYS A 376 3.36 -5.36 -1.38
C CYS A 376 2.39 -4.20 -1.21
N VAL A 377 2.45 -3.20 -2.11
CA VAL A 377 1.63 -1.99 -2.04
C VAL A 377 0.15 -2.31 -2.18
N VAL A 378 -0.22 -3.08 -3.21
CA VAL A 378 -1.63 -3.41 -3.44
C VAL A 378 -2.18 -4.29 -2.32
N SER A 379 -1.39 -5.24 -1.80
CA SER A 379 -1.83 -6.07 -0.67
C SER A 379 -2.07 -5.25 0.59
N CYS A 380 -1.19 -4.28 0.90
CA CYS A 380 -1.39 -3.38 2.04
C CYS A 380 -2.66 -2.55 1.90
N ILE A 381 -2.89 -1.95 0.72
CA ILE A 381 -4.08 -1.13 0.44
C ILE A 381 -5.36 -1.97 0.53
N LEU A 382 -5.36 -3.15 -0.11
CA LEU A 382 -6.50 -4.06 -0.08
C LEU A 382 -6.79 -4.54 1.34
N MET A 383 -5.77 -4.93 2.10
CA MET A 383 -5.93 -5.37 3.49
C MET A 383 -6.53 -4.25 4.34
N LEU A 384 -6.02 -3.02 4.23
CA LEU A 384 -6.55 -1.87 4.95
C LEU A 384 -8.02 -1.60 4.60
N TYR A 385 -8.32 -1.49 3.32
CA TYR A 385 -9.67 -1.20 2.84
C TYR A 385 -10.68 -2.27 3.31
N MET A 386 -10.35 -3.54 3.08
CA MET A 386 -11.18 -4.68 3.48
C MET A 386 -11.35 -4.76 5.00
N THR A 387 -10.30 -4.47 5.77
CA THR A 387 -10.39 -4.43 7.24
C THR A 387 -11.36 -3.34 7.69
N ILE A 388 -11.24 -2.12 7.16
CA ILE A 388 -12.11 -0.99 7.52
C ILE A 388 -13.56 -1.30 7.16
N GLN A 389 -13.81 -1.80 5.94
CA GLN A 389 -15.16 -2.15 5.51
C GLN A 389 -15.73 -3.33 6.31
N GLY A 390 -14.94 -4.35 6.59
CA GLY A 390 -15.33 -5.50 7.38
C GLY A 390 -15.71 -5.11 8.81
N LEU A 391 -14.89 -4.27 9.46
CA LEU A 391 -15.18 -3.72 10.78
C LEU A 391 -16.47 -2.90 10.77
N ARG A 392 -16.68 -2.04 9.77
CA ARG A 392 -17.89 -1.21 9.64
C ARG A 392 -19.17 -2.03 9.41
N ARG A 393 -19.08 -3.11 8.64
CA ARG A 393 -20.25 -3.87 8.17
C ARG A 393 -20.64 -5.03 9.08
N ASN A 394 -19.66 -5.68 9.70
CA ASN A 394 -19.87 -6.96 10.40
C ASN A 394 -20.01 -6.79 11.92
N TYR A 395 -19.70 -5.61 12.45
CA TYR A 395 -19.69 -5.34 13.88
C TYR A 395 -20.54 -4.11 14.22
N ASN A 396 -21.38 -4.24 15.24
CA ASN A 396 -22.14 -3.13 15.78
C ASN A 396 -21.29 -2.36 16.82
N TRP A 397 -20.89 -1.15 16.47
CA TRP A 397 -20.08 -0.28 17.32
C TRP A 397 -20.89 0.57 18.30
N ALA A 398 -22.22 0.61 18.17
CA ALA A 398 -23.11 1.39 19.04
C ALA A 398 -22.84 1.17 20.56
N PRO A 399 -22.71 -0.06 21.08
CA PRO A 399 -22.43 -0.28 22.49
C PRO A 399 -21.04 0.21 22.93
N LEU A 400 -20.04 0.14 22.06
CA LEU A 400 -18.68 0.66 22.34
C LEU A 400 -18.66 2.19 22.36
N MET A 401 -19.35 2.82 21.39
CA MET A 401 -19.48 4.27 21.31
C MET A 401 -20.27 4.85 22.48
N ALA A 402 -21.32 4.13 22.94
CA ALA A 402 -22.05 4.49 24.15
C ALA A 402 -21.14 4.46 25.40
N LYS A 403 -20.33 3.40 25.57
CA LYS A 403 -19.36 3.30 26.68
C LYS A 403 -18.29 4.39 26.62
N ALA A 404 -17.76 4.68 25.43
CA ALA A 404 -16.76 5.75 25.25
C ALA A 404 -17.32 7.14 25.59
N LYS A 405 -18.57 7.41 25.20
CA LYS A 405 -19.26 8.67 25.52
C LYS A 405 -19.48 8.85 27.03
N VAL A 406 -19.80 7.77 27.74
CA VAL A 406 -19.94 7.77 29.21
C VAL A 406 -18.57 7.95 29.89
N ALA A 407 -17.52 7.31 29.39
CA ALA A 407 -16.16 7.49 29.91
C ALA A 407 -15.67 8.93 29.71
N ALA A 408 -15.87 9.51 28.53
CA ALA A 408 -15.50 10.88 28.22
C ALA A 408 -16.27 11.93 29.06
N SER A 409 -17.57 11.73 29.28
CA SER A 409 -18.36 12.62 30.14
C SER A 409 -17.95 12.52 31.61
N SER A 410 -17.59 11.32 32.09
CA SER A 410 -17.08 11.12 33.45
C SER A 410 -15.72 11.80 33.67
N ALA A 411 -14.81 11.72 32.70
CA ALA A 411 -13.52 12.40 32.75
C ALA A 411 -13.66 13.94 32.71
N ALA A 412 -14.54 14.46 31.85
CA ALA A 412 -14.84 15.89 31.78
C ALA A 412 -15.49 16.44 33.07
N SER A 413 -16.27 15.60 33.78
CA SER A 413 -16.88 15.98 35.07
C SER A 413 -15.88 16.02 36.23
N LYS A 414 -14.81 15.22 36.17
CA LYS A 414 -13.71 15.24 37.15
C LYS A 414 -12.85 16.48 37.00
N VAL A 415 -12.53 16.88 35.77
CA VAL A 415 -11.72 18.08 35.46
C VAL A 415 -12.44 19.40 35.82
N LYS A 416 -13.76 19.39 36.02
CA LYS A 416 -14.53 20.56 36.50
C LYS A 416 -14.67 20.64 38.02
N LYS A 417 -14.21 19.64 38.77
CA LYS A 417 -14.27 19.57 40.23
C LYS A 417 -12.93 19.81 40.92
N ASP A 418 -11.85 19.82 40.14
CA ASP A 418 -10.54 20.36 40.51
C ASP A 418 -10.43 21.78 39.93
#